data_AF-A0A117V0I2-F1
#
_entry.id   AF-A0A117V0I2-F1
#
_cell.length_a   1.000
_cell.length_b   1.000
_cell.length_c   1.000
_cell.angle_alpha   90.00
_cell.angle_beta   90.00
_cell.angle_gamma   90.00
#
_symmetry.space_group_name_H-M   'P 1'
#
loop_
_entity.id
_entity.type
_entity.pdbx_description
1 polymer ?
#
loop_
_entity_poly.entity_id
_entity_poly.type
_entity_poly.pdbx_seq_one_letter_code
_entity_poly.pdbx_strand_id
1 'polypeptide(L)'
;MHRFIGFVFTVMALLTAGVAAAVTVQPPLPGDSAYPFYMPMAGLRRPAIRLVVKCDASRAAGREVYAGTDAASLYGRATGGMEFIYEALDGTGRPCVYPFAPWMPQIAAPLQGTQYILRSSIPGRRVTFRTGNEWATIDLRIFDFGRQRVHFEMRDIDLEFPGGVQGMGALHLEAFGGVRPGLFSAVLRRCRIYGGKNALFVPGGQTMLYIEDSDIAGNVGGNADQEHTTYINGTLVTHLRNSTWHGQHAWSNVASGHQLKDKAYLRIYENVTVSNRPEGTTASAMPLIDASEFGFTWTNNLHLVRQAPAQAARDALVDLRTEMLYGAPANYPWSVLAGPAWRMPPDPLGVLDKVYLSVFLNTTVDSFRAEPYVFALRPQGTGFAPGTDHIVGNDQTPRAWQRAVSIAIHTTGRMARVYSRDGWTYTDPHLPPQDQWITDRDAFIRHALGLIGR
;
A
#
# COMPACT_ATOMS: atom_id res chain seq x y z
N MET A 1 82.81 -13.52 -42.00
CA MET A 1 81.81 -13.54 -40.91
C MET A 1 81.23 -12.12 -40.79
N HIS A 2 80.08 -11.85 -41.41
CA HIS A 2 78.76 -11.62 -40.76
C HIS A 2 78.78 -10.48 -39.71
N ARG A 3 77.91 -9.47 -39.67
CA ARG A 3 76.75 -8.99 -40.44
C ARG A 3 76.45 -7.56 -39.97
N PHE A 4 75.91 -6.73 -40.87
CA PHE A 4 75.10 -5.53 -40.56
C PHE A 4 73.85 -5.92 -39.75
N ILE A 5 73.47 -5.15 -38.72
CA ILE A 5 72.07 -5.00 -38.27
C ILE A 5 71.86 -3.60 -37.66
N GLY A 6 70.95 -2.83 -38.26
CA GLY A 6 70.19 -1.77 -37.59
C GLY A 6 68.80 -2.29 -37.23
N PHE A 7 68.18 -1.70 -36.19
CA PHE A 7 66.76 -1.87 -35.82
C PHE A 7 66.27 -0.47 -35.41
N VAL A 8 65.42 0.22 -36.18
CA VAL A 8 63.98 0.05 -36.43
C VAL A 8 63.14 0.24 -35.15
N PHE A 9 62.55 1.44 -35.06
CA PHE A 9 61.46 1.81 -34.15
C PHE A 9 60.20 1.00 -34.50
N THR A 10 59.53 0.45 -33.49
CA THR A 10 58.15 -0.07 -33.61
C THR A 10 57.28 0.61 -32.56
N VAL A 11 56.31 1.40 -33.03
CA VAL A 11 55.19 1.94 -32.26
C VAL A 11 54.12 0.85 -32.20
N MET A 12 53.83 0.32 -31.02
CA MET A 12 52.66 -0.54 -30.79
C MET A 12 51.48 0.33 -30.37
N ALA A 13 50.47 0.41 -31.24
CA ALA A 13 49.13 0.86 -30.87
C ALA A 13 48.42 -0.28 -30.12
N LEU A 14 48.08 -0.05 -28.84
CA LEU A 14 47.16 -0.92 -28.11
C LEU A 14 45.72 -0.59 -28.51
N LEU A 15 45.10 -1.48 -29.28
CA LEU A 15 43.65 -1.57 -29.42
C LEU A 15 43.10 -2.24 -28.15
N THR A 16 42.55 -1.46 -27.22
CA THR A 16 41.75 -1.98 -26.11
C THR A 16 40.35 -2.30 -26.63
N ALA A 17 40.10 -3.57 -26.96
CA ALA A 17 38.77 -4.10 -27.12
C ALA A 17 38.06 -4.07 -25.76
N GLY A 18 37.07 -3.19 -25.59
CA GLY A 18 36.21 -3.18 -24.43
C GLY A 18 35.35 -4.45 -24.40
N VAL A 19 35.71 -5.40 -23.56
CA VAL A 19 34.85 -6.55 -23.25
C VAL A 19 33.71 -6.02 -22.39
N ALA A 20 32.51 -5.93 -22.98
CA ALA A 20 31.29 -5.65 -22.23
C ALA A 20 31.12 -6.74 -21.16
N ALA A 21 31.28 -6.38 -19.89
CA ALA A 21 31.04 -7.29 -18.78
C ALA A 21 29.56 -7.69 -18.80
N ALA A 22 29.30 -8.98 -19.01
CA ALA A 22 27.96 -9.53 -18.90
C ALA A 22 27.46 -9.30 -17.47
N VAL A 23 26.39 -8.52 -17.32
CA VAL A 23 25.70 -8.34 -16.04
C VAL A 23 25.18 -9.71 -15.62
N THR A 24 25.79 -10.28 -14.58
CA THR A 24 25.31 -11.51 -13.95
C THR A 24 24.02 -11.17 -13.21
N VAL A 25 22.92 -11.79 -13.65
CA VAL A 25 21.63 -11.70 -12.96
C VAL A 25 21.80 -12.39 -11.60
N GLN A 26 21.95 -11.61 -10.53
CA GLN A 26 21.97 -12.17 -9.18
C GLN A 26 20.59 -12.77 -8.86
N PRO A 27 20.55 -13.95 -8.20
CA PRO A 27 19.29 -14.56 -7.82
C PRO A 27 18.53 -13.66 -6.82
N PRO A 28 17.19 -13.70 -6.84
CA PRO A 28 16.36 -12.97 -5.87
C PRO A 28 16.73 -13.35 -4.43
N LEU A 29 16.60 -12.39 -3.51
CA LEU A 29 16.84 -12.63 -2.08
C LEU A 29 15.87 -13.71 -1.56
N PRO A 30 16.23 -14.51 -0.53
CA PRO A 30 15.39 -15.61 -0.05
C PRO A 30 13.93 -15.25 0.33
N GLY A 31 13.64 -13.96 0.62
CA GLY A 31 12.28 -13.45 0.88
C GLY A 31 11.49 -12.99 -0.35
N ASP A 32 12.15 -12.79 -1.48
CA ASP A 32 11.56 -12.17 -2.68
C ASP A 32 10.54 -13.06 -3.42
N SER A 33 10.49 -14.34 -3.09
CA SER A 33 9.52 -15.31 -3.61
C SER A 33 8.45 -15.70 -2.58
N ALA A 34 8.55 -15.22 -1.35
CA ALA A 34 7.59 -15.52 -0.30
C ALA A 34 6.41 -14.54 -0.37
N TYR A 35 5.21 -15.09 -0.44
CA TYR A 35 3.96 -14.33 -0.35
C TYR A 35 3.24 -14.71 0.94
N PRO A 36 2.42 -13.82 1.52
CA PRO A 36 1.59 -14.19 2.66
C PRO A 36 0.74 -15.42 2.33
N PHE A 37 0.57 -16.34 3.28
CA PHE A 37 -0.06 -17.66 3.05
C PHE A 37 -1.49 -17.58 2.49
N TYR A 38 -2.16 -16.46 2.73
CA TYR A 38 -3.53 -16.19 2.33
C TYR A 38 -3.63 -15.43 1.00
N MET A 39 -2.49 -15.03 0.41
CA MET A 39 -2.44 -14.41 -0.91
C MET A 39 -2.24 -15.53 -1.95
N PRO A 40 -3.30 -15.98 -2.64
CA PRO A 40 -3.21 -17.15 -3.50
C PRO A 40 -2.41 -16.81 -4.76
N MET A 41 -1.21 -17.36 -4.91
CA MET A 41 -0.39 -17.16 -6.12
C MET A 41 -0.58 -18.24 -7.19
N ALA A 42 -1.34 -19.29 -6.88
CA ALA A 42 -1.67 -20.36 -7.83
C ALA A 42 -2.52 -19.84 -9.01
N GLY A 43 -2.27 -20.40 -10.19
CA GLY A 43 -2.99 -20.04 -11.43
C GLY A 43 -2.42 -18.80 -12.15
N LEU A 44 -1.40 -18.14 -11.61
CA LEU A 44 -0.64 -17.12 -12.30
C LEU A 44 0.38 -17.76 -13.27
N ARG A 45 0.54 -17.16 -14.44
CA ARG A 45 1.46 -17.59 -15.50
C ARG A 45 2.64 -16.63 -15.56
N ARG A 46 3.84 -17.12 -15.85
CA ARG A 46 5.01 -16.23 -16.06
C ARG A 46 4.67 -15.18 -17.11
N PRO A 47 5.12 -13.91 -16.94
CA PRO A 47 4.96 -12.89 -17.94
C PRO A 47 5.40 -13.38 -19.33
N ALA A 48 4.53 -13.22 -20.32
CA ALA A 48 4.82 -13.62 -21.69
C ALA A 48 5.93 -12.76 -22.33
N ILE A 49 6.04 -11.52 -21.87
CA ILE A 49 6.96 -10.51 -22.39
C ILE A 49 7.91 -10.10 -21.28
N ARG A 50 9.21 -10.08 -21.59
CA ARG A 50 10.28 -9.64 -20.68
C ARG A 50 11.10 -8.55 -21.36
N LEU A 51 11.16 -7.38 -20.76
CA LEU A 51 11.77 -6.18 -21.32
C LEU A 51 12.86 -5.69 -20.38
N VAL A 52 14.11 -5.68 -20.86
CA VAL A 52 15.24 -5.16 -20.09
C VAL A 52 15.51 -3.72 -20.55
N VAL A 53 15.42 -2.76 -19.65
CA VAL A 53 15.56 -1.32 -19.95
C VAL A 53 16.96 -0.85 -19.61
N LYS A 54 17.68 -0.35 -20.61
CA LYS A 54 19.08 0.07 -20.51
C LYS A 54 19.23 1.43 -19.85
N CYS A 55 20.00 1.56 -18.78
CA CYS A 55 20.06 2.80 -17.99
C CYS A 55 20.59 3.98 -18.83
N ASP A 56 21.83 3.91 -19.30
CA ASP A 56 22.49 5.03 -19.99
C ASP A 56 21.78 5.40 -21.29
N ALA A 57 21.36 4.40 -22.07
CA ALA A 57 20.65 4.63 -23.32
C ALA A 57 19.28 5.28 -23.09
N SER A 58 18.55 4.85 -22.06
CA SER A 58 17.24 5.44 -21.74
C SER A 58 17.38 6.86 -21.20
N ARG A 59 18.42 7.13 -20.39
CA ARG A 59 18.74 8.48 -19.91
C ARG A 59 19.08 9.42 -21.06
N ALA A 60 19.89 8.97 -22.02
CA ALA A 60 20.23 9.75 -23.20
C ALA A 60 19.02 10.00 -24.11
N ALA A 61 18.10 9.05 -24.20
CA ALA A 61 16.91 9.15 -25.04
C ALA A 61 15.71 9.86 -24.39
N GLY A 62 15.71 10.03 -23.07
CA GLY A 62 14.57 10.57 -22.32
C GLY A 62 13.33 9.64 -22.30
N ARG A 63 13.48 8.36 -22.63
CA ARG A 63 12.43 7.33 -22.69
C ARG A 63 13.02 5.93 -22.53
N GLU A 64 12.21 4.89 -22.34
CA GLU A 64 12.78 3.53 -22.30
C GLU A 64 13.50 3.17 -23.60
N VAL A 65 14.72 2.65 -23.44
CA VAL A 65 15.47 1.96 -24.48
C VAL A 65 15.67 0.52 -24.05
N TYR A 66 15.16 -0.41 -24.84
CA TYR A 66 15.11 -1.83 -24.52
C TYR A 66 16.34 -2.58 -25.06
N ALA A 67 16.82 -3.56 -24.30
CA ALA A 67 17.78 -4.53 -24.79
C ALA A 67 17.06 -5.53 -25.72
N GLY A 68 17.17 -5.35 -27.03
CA GLY A 68 16.53 -6.21 -28.03
C GLY A 68 15.23 -5.61 -28.57
N THR A 69 14.15 -6.41 -28.56
CA THR A 69 12.86 -6.01 -29.14
C THR A 69 12.25 -4.81 -28.41
N ASP A 70 11.92 -3.75 -29.16
CA ASP A 70 11.29 -2.53 -28.63
C ASP A 70 9.85 -2.80 -28.18
N ALA A 71 9.41 -2.18 -27.08
CA ALA A 71 8.01 -2.21 -26.66
C ALA A 71 7.05 -1.68 -27.75
N ALA A 72 7.52 -0.81 -28.65
CA ALA A 72 6.74 -0.34 -29.79
C ALA A 72 6.25 -1.48 -30.70
N SER A 73 6.98 -2.61 -30.82
CA SER A 73 6.55 -3.75 -31.63
C SER A 73 5.35 -4.50 -31.02
N LEU A 74 4.96 -4.17 -29.79
CA LEU A 74 3.84 -4.79 -29.10
C LEU A 74 2.50 -4.11 -29.45
N TYR A 75 2.51 -3.05 -30.27
CA TYR A 75 1.32 -2.28 -30.71
C TYR A 75 0.38 -1.91 -29.55
N GLY A 76 0.95 -1.68 -28.36
CA GLY A 76 0.20 -1.35 -27.15
C GLY A 76 -0.55 -2.52 -26.50
N ARG A 77 -0.43 -3.78 -26.98
CA ARG A 77 -1.16 -4.94 -26.45
C ARG A 77 -0.24 -5.90 -25.68
N ALA A 78 -0.58 -6.18 -24.41
CA ALA A 78 0.16 -7.08 -23.54
C ALA A 78 -0.61 -8.38 -23.25
N THR A 79 -0.69 -9.32 -24.19
CA THR A 79 -1.31 -10.63 -23.92
C THR A 79 -0.40 -11.49 -23.03
N GLY A 80 -0.89 -11.94 -21.89
CA GLY A 80 -0.16 -12.85 -20.98
C GLY A 80 0.83 -12.16 -20.03
N GLY A 81 0.84 -10.83 -19.96
CA GLY A 81 1.58 -10.07 -18.94
C GLY A 81 3.01 -9.67 -19.34
N MET A 82 3.61 -8.83 -18.50
CA MET A 82 4.90 -8.18 -18.75
C MET A 82 5.80 -8.17 -17.52
N GLU A 83 7.10 -8.34 -17.74
CA GLU A 83 8.16 -8.07 -16.77
C GLU A 83 9.08 -6.98 -17.31
N PHE A 84 9.12 -5.82 -16.66
CA PHE A 84 10.10 -4.77 -16.90
C PHE A 84 11.24 -4.89 -15.91
N ILE A 85 12.46 -4.95 -16.45
CA ILE A 85 13.70 -5.12 -15.69
C ILE A 85 14.58 -3.90 -15.97
N TYR A 86 14.66 -2.99 -15.01
CA TYR A 86 15.42 -1.76 -15.14
C TYR A 86 16.88 -1.97 -14.70
N GLU A 87 17.84 -1.58 -15.52
CA GLU A 87 19.25 -1.59 -15.13
C GLU A 87 19.48 -0.74 -13.87
N ALA A 88 20.01 -1.39 -12.84
CA ALA A 88 20.09 -0.81 -11.51
C ALA A 88 21.18 0.27 -11.42
N LEU A 89 22.18 0.18 -12.31
CA LEU A 89 23.37 1.02 -12.30
C LEU A 89 23.56 1.67 -13.68
N ASP A 90 24.09 2.88 -13.67
CA ASP A 90 24.57 3.56 -14.87
C ASP A 90 25.97 3.10 -15.28
N GLY A 91 26.48 3.62 -16.40
CA GLY A 91 27.82 3.28 -16.92
C GLY A 91 28.98 3.68 -16.00
N THR A 92 28.70 4.45 -14.95
CA THR A 92 29.67 4.83 -13.90
C THR A 92 29.52 4.00 -12.62
N GLY A 93 28.60 3.04 -12.59
CA GLY A 93 28.32 2.18 -11.44
C GLY A 93 27.46 2.83 -10.35
N ARG A 94 26.82 3.97 -10.62
CA ARG A 94 25.91 4.65 -9.68
C ARG A 94 24.47 4.19 -9.87
N PRO A 95 23.60 4.25 -8.82
CA PRO A 95 22.18 3.94 -8.97
C PRO A 95 21.54 4.70 -10.14
N CYS A 96 20.79 3.99 -10.97
CA CYS A 96 20.17 4.59 -12.15
C CYS A 96 19.00 5.50 -11.75
N VAL A 97 18.97 6.70 -12.36
CA VAL A 97 17.84 7.63 -12.29
C VAL A 97 17.26 7.79 -13.69
N TYR A 98 16.03 7.31 -13.89
CA TYR A 98 15.29 7.39 -15.13
C TYR A 98 14.46 8.67 -15.19
N PRO A 99 14.65 9.54 -16.21
CA PRO A 99 14.02 10.86 -16.26
C PRO A 99 12.60 10.85 -16.86
N PHE A 100 11.87 9.73 -16.76
CA PHE A 100 10.57 9.51 -17.40
C PHE A 100 9.68 8.61 -16.53
N ALA A 101 8.40 8.50 -16.90
CA ALA A 101 7.46 7.55 -16.32
C ALA A 101 7.68 6.14 -16.88
N PRO A 102 7.63 5.08 -16.06
CA PRO A 102 7.49 3.71 -16.58
C PRO A 102 6.30 3.60 -17.53
N TRP A 103 6.54 3.17 -18.77
CA TRP A 103 5.50 2.91 -19.74
C TRP A 103 4.58 1.79 -19.29
N MET A 104 3.26 2.04 -19.31
CA MET A 104 2.23 1.04 -19.03
C MET A 104 1.49 0.61 -20.30
N PRO A 105 1.32 -0.71 -20.53
CA PRO A 105 0.63 -1.21 -21.72
C PRO A 105 -0.89 -0.99 -21.65
N GLN A 106 -1.55 -0.93 -22.81
CA GLN A 106 -3.00 -1.12 -22.87
C GLN A 106 -3.35 -2.61 -22.78
N ILE A 107 -4.34 -2.92 -21.96
CA ILE A 107 -4.76 -4.29 -21.69
C ILE A 107 -5.96 -4.61 -22.60
N ALA A 108 -5.74 -5.47 -23.61
CA ALA A 108 -6.74 -5.79 -24.62
C ALA A 108 -7.02 -7.29 -24.77
N ALA A 109 -6.63 -8.12 -23.80
CA ALA A 109 -6.59 -9.58 -23.92
C ALA A 109 -7.12 -10.30 -22.66
N PRO A 110 -7.38 -11.62 -22.72
CA PRO A 110 -7.72 -12.41 -21.55
C PRO A 110 -6.67 -12.25 -20.44
N LEU A 111 -7.15 -11.86 -19.27
CA LEU A 111 -6.40 -11.51 -18.08
C LEU A 111 -6.09 -12.73 -17.19
N GLN A 112 -6.65 -13.89 -17.50
CA GLN A 112 -6.49 -15.06 -16.64
C GLN A 112 -5.02 -15.44 -16.42
N GLY A 113 -4.58 -15.38 -15.17
CA GLY A 113 -3.22 -15.69 -14.77
C GLY A 113 -2.18 -14.67 -15.21
N THR A 114 -2.59 -13.46 -15.59
CA THR A 114 -1.68 -12.41 -16.11
C THR A 114 -0.92 -11.74 -14.98
N GLN A 115 0.36 -11.43 -15.22
CA GLN A 115 1.23 -10.74 -14.26
C GLN A 115 1.88 -9.51 -14.90
N TYR A 116 1.91 -8.40 -14.17
CA TYR A 116 2.63 -7.18 -14.51
C TYR A 116 3.69 -6.94 -13.43
N ILE A 117 4.96 -7.03 -13.80
CA ILE A 117 6.08 -6.95 -12.85
C ILE A 117 6.99 -5.83 -13.30
N LEU A 118 7.29 -4.90 -12.39
CA LEU A 118 8.32 -3.89 -12.59
C LEU A 118 9.36 -4.06 -11.49
N ARG A 119 10.63 -4.18 -11.88
CA ARG A 119 11.70 -4.32 -10.91
C ARG A 119 13.04 -3.80 -11.36
N SER A 120 13.88 -3.50 -10.39
CA SER A 120 15.33 -3.40 -10.61
C SER A 120 15.93 -4.73 -11.08
N SER A 121 16.97 -4.64 -11.90
CA SER A 121 17.80 -5.77 -12.36
C SER A 121 18.65 -6.38 -11.25
N ILE A 122 18.96 -5.63 -10.19
CA ILE A 122 19.73 -6.09 -9.02
C ILE A 122 18.80 -6.03 -7.78
N PRO A 123 18.44 -7.18 -7.19
CA PRO A 123 17.63 -7.23 -5.97
C PRO A 123 18.22 -6.39 -4.84
N GLY A 124 17.38 -5.60 -4.17
CA GLY A 124 17.80 -4.71 -3.08
C GLY A 124 18.51 -3.43 -3.54
N ARG A 125 18.74 -3.24 -4.85
CA ARG A 125 19.29 -2.00 -5.42
C ARG A 125 18.17 -1.25 -6.12
N ARG A 126 17.68 -0.18 -5.49
CA ARG A 126 16.58 0.60 -6.05
C ARG A 126 17.01 1.39 -7.30
N VAL A 127 16.10 1.48 -8.26
CA VAL A 127 16.14 2.47 -9.34
C VAL A 127 15.17 3.59 -9.03
N THR A 128 15.47 4.81 -9.47
CA THR A 128 14.58 5.96 -9.24
C THR A 128 13.98 6.43 -10.56
N PHE A 129 12.67 6.58 -10.60
CA PHE A 129 11.98 7.34 -11.63
C PHE A 129 11.73 8.74 -11.10
N ARG A 130 12.30 9.72 -11.80
CA ARG A 130 12.21 11.13 -11.44
C ARG A 130 11.98 11.93 -12.69
N THR A 131 10.74 12.34 -12.90
CA THR A 131 10.41 13.36 -13.89
C THR A 131 10.50 14.74 -13.24
N GLY A 132 10.69 15.78 -14.05
CA GLY A 132 10.56 17.15 -13.59
C GLY A 132 9.10 17.48 -13.24
N ASN A 133 8.50 18.43 -13.96
CA ASN A 133 7.08 18.78 -13.80
C ASN A 133 6.15 17.87 -14.63
N GLU A 134 6.69 16.84 -15.27
CA GLU A 134 5.95 15.97 -16.17
C GLU A 134 5.33 14.79 -15.44
N TRP A 135 4.12 14.44 -15.86
CA TRP A 135 3.31 13.40 -15.27
C TRP A 135 3.98 12.04 -15.45
N ALA A 136 4.41 11.46 -14.35
CA ALA A 136 4.79 10.06 -14.30
C ALA A 136 3.99 9.38 -13.22
N THR A 137 3.07 8.53 -13.64
CA THR A 137 2.34 7.59 -12.78
C THR A 137 2.58 6.21 -13.33
N ILE A 138 2.69 5.23 -12.44
CA ILE A 138 2.35 3.86 -12.83
C ILE A 138 0.83 3.79 -12.71
N ASP A 139 0.14 3.86 -13.83
CA ASP A 139 -1.31 3.78 -13.92
C ASP A 139 -1.72 2.44 -14.53
N LEU A 140 -1.98 1.46 -13.66
CA LEU A 140 -2.50 0.16 -14.05
C LEU A 140 -4.01 0.14 -13.83
N ARG A 141 -4.76 0.20 -14.93
CA ARG A 141 -6.22 0.16 -14.91
C ARG A 141 -6.73 -1.10 -15.60
N ILE A 142 -7.40 -1.94 -14.83
CA ILE A 142 -7.97 -3.21 -15.25
C ILE A 142 -9.46 -3.17 -14.97
N PHE A 143 -10.26 -3.19 -16.02
CA PHE A 143 -11.73 -3.18 -15.93
C PHE A 143 -12.29 -4.55 -16.28
N ASP A 144 -13.44 -4.87 -15.66
CA ASP A 144 -14.27 -6.03 -15.99
C ASP A 144 -13.50 -7.37 -16.03
N PHE A 145 -12.51 -7.53 -15.14
CA PHE A 145 -11.72 -8.75 -15.11
C PHE A 145 -12.52 -9.97 -14.64
N GLY A 146 -13.71 -9.78 -14.08
CA GLY A 146 -14.66 -10.83 -13.76
C GLY A 146 -14.03 -11.87 -12.83
N ARG A 147 -14.04 -13.14 -13.23
CA ARG A 147 -13.48 -14.26 -12.46
C ARG A 147 -11.97 -14.47 -12.65
N GLN A 148 -11.28 -13.55 -13.32
CA GLN A 148 -9.90 -13.76 -13.73
C GLN A 148 -8.89 -13.48 -12.60
N ARG A 149 -7.72 -14.09 -12.72
CA ARG A 149 -6.60 -13.90 -11.78
C ARG A 149 -5.56 -12.95 -12.37
N VAL A 150 -5.32 -11.82 -11.72
CA VAL A 150 -4.34 -10.83 -12.16
C VAL A 150 -3.40 -10.46 -11.02
N HIS A 151 -2.14 -10.23 -11.36
CA HIS A 151 -1.11 -9.85 -10.40
C HIS A 151 -0.34 -8.63 -10.89
N PHE A 152 -0.08 -7.72 -9.96
CA PHE A 152 0.87 -6.63 -10.11
C PHE A 152 1.96 -6.77 -9.05
N GLU A 153 3.20 -6.60 -9.47
CA GLU A 153 4.34 -6.49 -8.56
C GLU A 153 5.24 -5.31 -8.93
N MET A 154 5.59 -4.50 -7.92
CA MET A 154 6.63 -3.49 -8.01
C MET A 154 7.70 -3.76 -6.96
N ARG A 155 8.96 -3.81 -7.37
CA ARG A 155 10.06 -4.17 -6.47
C ARG A 155 11.32 -3.36 -6.72
N ASP A 156 11.93 -2.85 -5.65
CA ASP A 156 13.17 -2.09 -5.72
C ASP A 156 13.04 -0.87 -6.67
N ILE A 157 11.91 -0.16 -6.58
CA ILE A 157 11.59 1.00 -7.41
C ILE A 157 11.22 2.18 -6.50
N ASP A 158 11.87 3.30 -6.75
CA ASP A 158 11.53 4.59 -6.18
C ASP A 158 10.79 5.43 -7.23
N LEU A 159 9.61 5.93 -6.86
CA LEU A 159 8.84 6.91 -7.61
C LEU A 159 8.97 8.26 -6.90
N GLU A 160 9.69 9.22 -7.49
CA GLU A 160 9.98 10.51 -6.86
C GLU A 160 9.41 11.68 -7.70
N PHE A 161 8.30 12.25 -7.24
CA PHE A 161 7.57 13.33 -7.94
C PHE A 161 7.41 14.60 -7.08
N PRO A 162 8.51 15.34 -6.79
CA PRO A 162 8.51 16.45 -5.83
C PRO A 162 7.66 17.66 -6.21
N GLY A 163 7.29 17.81 -7.49
CA GLY A 163 6.40 18.88 -7.98
C GLY A 163 5.12 18.37 -8.63
N GLY A 164 4.85 17.06 -8.59
CA GLY A 164 3.77 16.43 -9.34
C GLY A 164 2.41 16.54 -8.66
N VAL A 165 1.71 17.67 -8.81
CA VAL A 165 0.28 17.81 -8.42
C VAL A 165 -0.57 16.99 -9.40
N GLN A 166 -0.75 15.69 -9.13
CA GLN A 166 -1.51 14.79 -9.99
C GLN A 166 -2.99 14.76 -9.61
N GLY A 167 -3.85 14.38 -10.57
CA GLY A 167 -5.26 14.13 -10.29
C GLY A 167 -5.48 12.92 -9.37
N MET A 168 -4.64 11.88 -9.45
CA MET A 168 -4.66 10.65 -8.64
C MET A 168 -3.27 9.97 -8.67
N GLY A 169 -2.72 9.69 -7.49
CA GLY A 169 -1.52 8.93 -7.10
C GLY A 169 -0.34 8.67 -8.04
N ALA A 170 0.87 8.76 -7.48
CA ALA A 170 2.11 8.32 -8.12
C ALA A 170 2.07 6.85 -8.56
N LEU A 171 1.45 5.99 -7.75
CA LEU A 171 1.07 4.63 -8.11
C LEU A 171 -0.44 4.48 -8.02
N HIS A 172 -1.07 4.26 -9.18
CA HIS A 172 -2.50 4.08 -9.34
C HIS A 172 -2.80 2.65 -9.81
N LEU A 173 -3.41 1.85 -8.94
CA LEU A 173 -3.76 0.46 -9.21
C LEU A 173 -5.27 0.26 -9.16
N GLU A 174 -5.95 0.56 -10.27
CA GLU A 174 -7.41 0.41 -10.38
C GLU A 174 -7.77 -0.95 -10.98
N ALA A 175 -8.42 -1.81 -10.20
CA ALA A 175 -8.92 -3.10 -10.67
C ALA A 175 -10.41 -3.27 -10.34
N PHE A 176 -11.27 -2.98 -11.32
CA PHE A 176 -12.72 -2.96 -11.17
C PHE A 176 -13.41 -4.16 -11.85
N GLY A 177 -14.65 -4.45 -11.46
CA GLY A 177 -15.48 -5.49 -12.09
C GLY A 177 -15.07 -6.93 -11.75
N GLY A 178 -14.20 -7.10 -10.75
CA GLY A 178 -13.84 -8.42 -10.22
C GLY A 178 -15.01 -9.08 -9.49
N VAL A 179 -15.25 -10.37 -9.76
CA VAL A 179 -16.21 -11.20 -9.04
C VAL A 179 -15.56 -12.51 -8.62
N ARG A 180 -15.92 -13.05 -7.46
CA ARG A 180 -15.32 -14.30 -6.96
C ARG A 180 -15.49 -15.45 -7.99
N PRO A 181 -14.45 -16.29 -8.20
CA PRO A 181 -13.16 -16.34 -7.49
C PRO A 181 -12.06 -15.44 -8.10
N GLY A 182 -12.41 -14.49 -8.98
CA GLY A 182 -11.48 -13.53 -9.54
C GLY A 182 -10.82 -12.70 -8.46
N LEU A 183 -9.53 -12.40 -8.66
CA LEU A 183 -8.73 -11.65 -7.71
C LEU A 183 -7.63 -10.89 -8.42
N PHE A 184 -7.52 -9.60 -8.09
CA PHE A 184 -6.35 -8.78 -8.32
C PHE A 184 -5.46 -8.81 -7.07
N SER A 185 -4.18 -9.14 -7.26
CA SER A 185 -3.18 -9.13 -6.19
C SER A 185 -2.11 -8.10 -6.53
N ALA A 186 -1.79 -7.23 -5.58
CA ALA A 186 -0.78 -6.18 -5.75
C ALA A 186 0.27 -6.32 -4.66
N VAL A 187 1.54 -6.34 -5.06
CA VAL A 187 2.67 -6.50 -4.16
C VAL A 187 3.70 -5.41 -4.38
N LEU A 188 4.03 -4.65 -3.33
CA LEU A 188 5.08 -3.62 -3.35
C LEU A 188 6.18 -4.03 -2.37
N ARG A 189 7.43 -4.08 -2.83
CA ARG A 189 8.57 -4.52 -2.02
C ARG A 189 9.74 -3.56 -2.15
N ARG A 190 10.22 -3.04 -1.03
CA ARG A 190 11.38 -2.13 -1.00
C ARG A 190 11.22 -0.96 -1.96
N CYS A 191 10.03 -0.36 -1.95
CA CYS A 191 9.71 0.78 -2.79
C CYS A 191 9.76 2.07 -1.98
N ARG A 192 10.09 3.18 -2.62
CA ARG A 192 9.74 4.52 -2.14
C ARG A 192 8.71 5.13 -3.07
N ILE A 193 7.62 5.66 -2.55
CA ILE A 193 6.63 6.37 -3.37
C ILE A 193 6.44 7.74 -2.77
N TYR A 194 6.80 8.77 -3.54
CA TYR A 194 6.74 10.16 -3.13
C TYR A 194 6.06 11.03 -4.19
N GLY A 195 5.03 11.78 -3.78
CA GLY A 195 4.33 12.76 -4.62
C GLY A 195 2.98 12.27 -5.18
N GLY A 196 2.31 13.11 -5.97
CA GLY A 196 0.93 12.90 -6.42
C GLY A 196 -0.14 13.32 -5.41
N LYS A 197 -1.42 13.24 -5.80
CA LYS A 197 -2.59 13.31 -4.90
C LYS A 197 -2.91 11.89 -4.45
N ASN A 198 -2.63 11.54 -3.20
CA ASN A 198 -2.62 10.14 -2.72
C ASN A 198 -1.52 9.31 -3.40
N ALA A 199 -0.26 9.51 -3.02
CA ALA A 199 0.92 8.77 -3.52
C ALA A 199 0.64 7.31 -3.90
N LEU A 200 -0.12 6.58 -3.09
CA LEU A 200 -0.70 5.29 -3.49
C LEU A 200 -2.23 5.36 -3.57
N PHE A 201 -2.79 5.02 -4.73
CA PHE A 201 -4.24 4.92 -4.94
C PHE A 201 -4.63 3.49 -5.35
N VAL A 202 -5.42 2.82 -4.51
CA VAL A 202 -5.93 1.46 -4.72
C VAL A 202 -7.43 1.45 -4.39
N PRO A 203 -8.31 1.60 -5.40
CA PRO A 203 -9.74 1.62 -5.20
C PRO A 203 -10.30 0.20 -4.96
N GLY A 204 -11.60 0.15 -4.68
CA GLY A 204 -12.29 -1.05 -4.20
C GLY A 204 -12.44 -2.15 -5.23
N GLY A 205 -12.68 -3.35 -4.73
CA GLY A 205 -12.87 -4.53 -5.56
C GLY A 205 -12.32 -5.81 -4.92
N GLN A 206 -12.24 -6.87 -5.72
CA GLN A 206 -11.59 -8.12 -5.32
C GLN A 206 -10.06 -7.96 -5.37
N THR A 207 -9.53 -7.11 -4.49
CA THR A 207 -8.13 -6.71 -4.45
C THR A 207 -7.47 -7.11 -3.13
N MET A 208 -6.31 -7.74 -3.20
CA MET A 208 -5.41 -7.96 -2.05
C MET A 208 -4.11 -7.20 -2.25
N LEU A 209 -3.79 -6.29 -1.35
CA LEU A 209 -2.59 -5.46 -1.36
C LEU A 209 -1.62 -5.91 -0.27
N TYR A 210 -0.37 -6.16 -0.64
CA TYR A 210 0.74 -6.42 0.28
C TYR A 210 1.88 -5.45 0.02
N ILE A 211 2.37 -4.79 1.08
CA ILE A 211 3.46 -3.81 1.02
C ILE A 211 4.47 -4.17 2.09
N GLU A 212 5.73 -4.35 1.70
CA GLU A 212 6.82 -4.61 2.65
C GLU A 212 8.07 -3.76 2.41
N ASP A 213 8.78 -3.47 3.50
CA ASP A 213 10.07 -2.77 3.53
C ASP A 213 10.07 -1.44 2.73
N SER A 214 8.93 -0.75 2.70
CA SER A 214 8.65 0.38 1.82
C SER A 214 8.43 1.69 2.59
N ASP A 215 8.65 2.81 1.90
CA ASP A 215 8.48 4.16 2.42
C ASP A 215 7.51 4.93 1.52
N ILE A 216 6.33 5.26 2.04
CA ILE A 216 5.26 5.92 1.30
C ILE A 216 5.06 7.31 1.88
N ALA A 217 5.32 8.33 1.08
CA ALA A 217 5.39 9.70 1.52
C ALA A 217 4.75 10.66 0.51
N GLY A 218 4.52 11.89 0.96
CA GLY A 218 4.16 13.00 0.08
C GLY A 218 2.72 12.97 -0.41
N ASN A 219 2.10 14.13 -0.32
CA ASN A 219 0.83 14.46 -0.93
C ASN A 219 0.92 15.91 -1.35
N VAL A 220 1.15 16.15 -2.63
CA VAL A 220 1.41 17.49 -3.18
C VAL A 220 0.15 18.10 -3.82
N GLY A 221 -1.03 17.60 -3.43
CA GLY A 221 -2.32 18.11 -3.91
C GLY A 221 -2.60 19.57 -3.53
N GLY A 222 -3.58 20.19 -4.20
CA GLY A 222 -4.17 21.47 -3.80
C GLY A 222 -5.65 21.41 -3.38
N ASN A 223 -6.26 20.21 -3.34
CA ASN A 223 -7.61 19.97 -2.85
C ASN A 223 -7.55 19.34 -1.45
N ALA A 224 -7.56 20.19 -0.43
CA ALA A 224 -7.37 19.81 0.96
C ALA A 224 -8.36 18.73 1.45
N ASP A 225 -9.56 18.63 0.88
CA ASP A 225 -10.63 17.71 1.36
C ASP A 225 -10.46 16.26 0.90
N GLN A 226 -9.47 15.94 0.05
CA GLN A 226 -9.28 14.60 -0.56
C GLN A 226 -7.83 14.11 -0.51
N GLU A 227 -7.04 14.65 0.42
CA GLU A 227 -5.59 14.68 0.36
C GLU A 227 -4.95 13.74 1.40
N HIS A 228 -4.86 12.45 1.07
CA HIS A 228 -4.19 11.45 1.90
C HIS A 228 -2.81 11.11 1.33
N THR A 229 -1.92 10.46 2.10
CA THR A 229 -0.74 9.82 1.46
C THR A 229 -1.19 8.61 0.66
N THR A 230 -2.13 7.84 1.21
CA THR A 230 -2.69 6.68 0.51
C THR A 230 -4.20 6.70 0.51
N TYR A 231 -4.78 6.16 -0.56
CA TYR A 231 -6.21 5.98 -0.71
C TYR A 231 -6.49 4.51 -1.01
N ILE A 232 -6.71 3.72 0.04
CA ILE A 232 -7.04 2.30 -0.05
C ILE A 232 -8.49 2.13 0.38
N ASN A 233 -9.38 1.90 -0.58
CA ASN A 233 -10.81 1.84 -0.32
C ASN A 233 -11.38 0.49 -0.73
N GLY A 234 -12.18 -0.16 0.11
CA GLY A 234 -13.04 -1.26 -0.34
C GLY A 234 -12.33 -2.48 -0.93
N THR A 235 -11.04 -2.66 -0.65
CA THR A 235 -10.25 -3.84 -1.00
C THR A 235 -10.58 -5.00 -0.04
N LEU A 236 -10.20 -6.22 -0.39
CA LEU A 236 -10.38 -7.39 0.50
C LEU A 236 -9.35 -7.40 1.62
N VAL A 237 -8.08 -7.17 1.27
CA VAL A 237 -6.98 -7.22 2.23
C VAL A 237 -6.00 -6.10 1.94
N THR A 238 -5.55 -5.43 3.01
CA THR A 238 -4.33 -4.64 3.04
C THR A 238 -3.41 -5.24 4.08
N HIS A 239 -2.17 -5.55 3.70
CA HIS A 239 -1.13 -5.98 4.62
C HIS A 239 0.12 -5.14 4.43
N LEU A 240 0.49 -4.40 5.48
CA LEU A 240 1.64 -3.52 5.53
C LEU A 240 2.66 -4.09 6.52
N ARG A 241 3.91 -4.24 6.09
CA ARG A 241 4.98 -4.82 6.91
C ARG A 241 6.27 -4.03 6.84
N ASN A 242 6.93 -3.79 7.97
CA ASN A 242 8.24 -3.13 8.03
C ASN A 242 8.30 -1.82 7.21
N SER A 243 7.21 -1.08 7.19
CA SER A 243 7.01 0.00 6.22
C SER A 243 6.60 1.27 6.94
N THR A 244 6.89 2.40 6.31
CA THR A 244 6.65 3.71 6.89
C THR A 244 5.73 4.53 6.00
N TRP A 245 4.76 5.18 6.63
CA TRP A 245 3.90 6.18 6.02
C TRP A 245 4.24 7.54 6.61
N HIS A 246 4.64 8.43 5.72
CA HIS A 246 4.76 9.85 6.02
C HIS A 246 3.67 10.60 5.26
N GLY A 247 3.19 11.69 5.82
CA GLY A 247 2.15 12.47 5.14
C GLY A 247 2.24 13.93 5.46
N GLN A 248 1.71 14.71 4.54
CA GLN A 248 1.84 16.15 4.51
C GLN A 248 0.52 16.81 4.14
N HIS A 249 0.38 18.08 4.54
CA HIS A 249 -0.68 19.00 4.13
C HIS A 249 -2.11 18.66 4.62
N ALA A 250 -2.58 19.43 5.59
CA ALA A 250 -4.01 19.61 5.90
C ALA A 250 -4.22 21.10 6.17
N TRP A 251 -4.18 21.92 5.12
CA TRP A 251 -4.44 23.35 5.25
C TRP A 251 -5.95 23.56 5.36
N SER A 252 -6.38 24.32 6.38
CA SER A 252 -7.77 24.55 6.83
C SER A 252 -8.44 23.36 7.57
N ASN A 253 -9.31 23.68 8.52
CA ASN A 253 -10.14 22.75 9.31
C ASN A 253 -11.11 21.88 8.46
N VAL A 254 -11.02 21.97 7.13
CA VAL A 254 -11.88 21.28 6.16
C VAL A 254 -11.18 20.01 5.60
N ALA A 255 -9.85 19.94 5.71
CA ALA A 255 -9.02 18.99 4.96
C ALA A 255 -9.00 17.53 5.48
N SER A 256 -9.03 16.56 4.55
CA SER A 256 -8.93 15.11 4.77
C SER A 256 -7.47 14.61 4.67
N GLY A 257 -6.60 15.10 5.56
CA GLY A 257 -5.14 14.92 5.53
C GLY A 257 -4.55 13.68 6.22
N HIS A 258 -5.18 12.50 6.12
CA HIS A 258 -4.71 11.31 6.86
C HIS A 258 -3.54 10.64 6.14
N GLN A 259 -2.53 10.22 6.90
CA GLN A 259 -1.34 9.55 6.36
C GLN A 259 -1.70 8.18 5.79
N LEU A 260 -2.55 7.43 6.50
CA LEU A 260 -3.01 6.12 6.06
C LEU A 260 -4.53 6.08 6.07
N LYS A 261 -5.16 6.23 4.90
CA LYS A 261 -6.57 5.85 4.72
C LYS A 261 -6.63 4.42 4.20
N ASP A 262 -7.16 3.53 5.04
CA ASP A 262 -7.26 2.11 4.75
C ASP A 262 -8.64 1.56 5.16
N LYS A 263 -9.48 1.39 4.15
CA LYS A 263 -10.87 0.93 4.28
C LYS A 263 -11.03 -0.48 3.71
N ALA A 264 -9.95 -1.28 3.68
CA ALA A 264 -10.00 -2.69 3.31
C ALA A 264 -10.85 -3.52 4.27
N TYR A 265 -11.37 -4.67 3.86
CA TYR A 265 -12.09 -5.57 4.76
C TYR A 265 -11.18 -6.15 5.86
N LEU A 266 -9.99 -6.64 5.51
CA LEU A 266 -8.98 -7.11 6.46
C LEU A 266 -7.72 -6.23 6.37
N ARG A 267 -7.30 -5.66 7.49
CA ARG A 267 -6.16 -4.76 7.60
C ARG A 267 -5.13 -5.35 8.54
N ILE A 268 -3.90 -5.54 8.08
CA ILE A 268 -2.81 -6.17 8.84
C ILE A 268 -1.62 -5.23 8.85
N TYR A 269 -1.18 -4.78 10.02
CA TYR A 269 0.00 -3.92 10.16
C TYR A 269 1.05 -4.60 11.04
N GLU A 270 2.22 -4.90 10.48
CA GLU A 270 3.35 -5.52 11.19
C GLU A 270 4.56 -4.60 11.16
N ASN A 271 4.97 -4.07 12.32
CA ASN A 271 6.12 -3.16 12.39
C ASN A 271 5.95 -1.98 11.41
N VAL A 272 4.87 -1.23 11.59
CA VAL A 272 4.49 -0.12 10.70
C VAL A 272 4.64 1.18 11.45
N THR A 273 5.28 2.17 10.82
CA THR A 273 5.32 3.54 11.33
C THR A 273 4.38 4.41 10.53
N VAL A 274 3.54 5.19 11.20
CA VAL A 274 2.70 6.22 10.57
C VAL A 274 3.00 7.55 11.23
N SER A 275 3.37 8.54 10.42
CA SER A 275 3.79 9.85 10.90
C SER A 275 3.23 11.00 10.07
N ASN A 276 2.73 12.04 10.74
CA ASN A 276 2.40 13.31 10.09
C ASN A 276 3.63 14.22 9.86
N ARG A 277 4.86 13.68 10.02
CA ARG A 277 6.09 14.41 9.73
C ARG A 277 6.05 14.84 8.26
N PRO A 278 6.10 16.15 7.99
CA PRO A 278 6.04 16.66 6.63
C PRO A 278 7.39 16.51 5.93
N GLU A 279 7.36 16.37 4.61
CA GLU A 279 8.53 16.54 3.76
C GLU A 279 8.49 17.96 3.16
N GLY A 280 9.09 18.93 3.86
CA GLY A 280 9.18 20.33 3.37
C GLY A 280 7.92 21.20 3.54
N THR A 281 6.94 20.82 4.37
CA THR A 281 5.70 21.59 4.61
C THR A 281 5.17 21.48 6.06
N THR A 282 3.91 21.81 6.34
CA THR A 282 3.27 21.77 7.67
C THR A 282 2.64 20.39 7.96
N ALA A 283 2.75 19.94 9.21
CA ALA A 283 2.17 18.68 9.68
C ALA A 283 0.63 18.71 9.71
N SER A 284 0.00 17.56 9.42
CA SER A 284 -1.47 17.40 9.45
C SER A 284 -2.03 17.35 10.88
N ALA A 285 -3.20 17.96 11.08
CA ALA A 285 -3.96 17.95 12.34
C ALA A 285 -4.93 16.76 12.45
N MET A 286 -5.06 15.94 11.41
CA MET A 286 -5.99 14.81 11.34
C MET A 286 -5.45 13.58 12.11
N PRO A 287 -6.31 12.59 12.41
CA PRO A 287 -5.84 11.25 12.76
C PRO A 287 -4.80 10.76 11.75
N LEU A 288 -3.79 10.06 12.24
CA LEU A 288 -2.75 9.47 11.39
C LEU A 288 -3.33 8.37 10.51
N ILE A 289 -4.23 7.57 11.09
CA ILE A 289 -4.88 6.45 10.42
C ILE A 289 -6.39 6.68 10.40
N ASP A 290 -6.98 6.60 9.20
CA ASP A 290 -8.41 6.57 8.96
C ASP A 290 -8.80 5.20 8.42
N ALA A 291 -9.30 4.34 9.29
CA ALA A 291 -9.70 2.99 8.97
C ALA A 291 -11.21 2.80 9.07
N SER A 292 -11.74 1.76 8.41
CA SER A 292 -13.14 1.39 8.58
C SER A 292 -13.28 0.54 9.84
N GLU A 293 -14.32 0.79 10.63
CA GLU A 293 -14.71 -0.14 11.68
C GLU A 293 -15.16 -1.48 11.08
N PHE A 294 -15.84 -1.44 9.93
CA PHE A 294 -16.36 -2.64 9.29
C PHE A 294 -15.21 -3.50 8.76
N GLY A 295 -15.24 -4.78 9.10
CA GLY A 295 -14.19 -5.74 8.82
C GLY A 295 -13.30 -6.03 10.02
N PHE A 296 -12.02 -6.25 9.76
CA PHE A 296 -11.06 -6.77 10.72
C PHE A 296 -9.75 -5.99 10.64
N THR A 297 -9.20 -5.62 11.79
CA THR A 297 -7.90 -4.96 11.88
C THR A 297 -7.03 -5.74 12.86
N TRP A 298 -5.83 -6.09 12.46
CA TRP A 298 -4.83 -6.69 13.34
C TRP A 298 -3.52 -5.94 13.18
N THR A 299 -2.96 -5.49 14.30
CA THR A 299 -1.68 -4.78 14.26
C THR A 299 -0.76 -5.32 15.34
N ASN A 300 0.53 -5.34 15.04
CA ASN A 300 1.58 -5.61 16.01
C ASN A 300 2.79 -4.71 15.72
N ASN A 301 3.24 -3.98 16.74
CA ASN A 301 4.29 -2.97 16.65
C ASN A 301 3.88 -1.82 15.70
N LEU A 302 2.75 -1.19 15.99
CA LEU A 302 2.33 0.03 15.31
C LEU A 302 2.98 1.25 16.00
N HIS A 303 3.78 2.01 15.26
CA HIS A 303 4.46 3.20 15.74
C HIS A 303 3.76 4.46 15.22
N LEU A 304 3.15 5.23 16.12
CA LEU A 304 2.42 6.44 15.79
C LEU A 304 3.25 7.66 16.19
N VAL A 305 3.61 8.49 15.21
CA VAL A 305 4.46 9.66 15.41
C VAL A 305 3.75 10.94 14.99
N ARG A 306 3.36 11.77 15.95
CA ARG A 306 2.67 13.04 15.71
C ARG A 306 3.52 14.26 16.10
N GLN A 307 3.91 15.03 15.09
CA GLN A 307 4.48 16.36 15.23
C GLN A 307 3.37 17.41 15.38
N ALA A 308 3.72 18.54 16.00
CA ALA A 308 2.79 19.65 16.21
C ALA A 308 2.32 20.22 14.86
N PRO A 309 1.02 20.18 14.55
CA PRO A 309 0.46 20.87 13.38
C PRO A 309 0.26 22.36 13.67
N ALA A 310 0.03 23.16 12.61
CA ALA A 310 -0.26 24.60 12.76
C ALA A 310 -1.67 24.90 13.33
N GLN A 311 -2.56 23.90 13.37
CA GLN A 311 -3.94 24.03 13.84
C GLN A 311 -4.18 23.14 15.07
N ALA A 312 -5.35 23.22 15.68
CA ALA A 312 -5.73 22.31 16.74
C ALA A 312 -5.81 20.86 16.23
N ALA A 313 -4.96 19.99 16.76
CA ALA A 313 -4.97 18.57 16.39
C ALA A 313 -6.21 17.86 16.93
N ARG A 314 -6.83 17.00 16.10
CA ARG A 314 -7.96 16.15 16.51
C ARG A 314 -7.55 15.16 17.60
N ASP A 315 -8.50 14.81 18.45
CA ASP A 315 -8.27 14.08 19.70
C ASP A 315 -7.80 12.62 19.56
N ALA A 316 -7.91 12.03 18.36
CA ALA A 316 -7.52 10.63 18.07
C ALA A 316 -6.29 10.56 17.15
N LEU A 317 -5.47 9.51 17.30
CA LEU A 317 -4.43 9.14 16.34
C LEU A 317 -4.93 8.14 15.30
N VAL A 318 -5.83 7.24 15.69
CA VAL A 318 -6.44 6.21 14.82
C VAL A 318 -7.95 6.32 14.94
N ASP A 319 -8.62 6.50 13.81
CA ASP A 319 -10.08 6.62 13.73
C ASP A 319 -10.65 5.38 13.04
N LEU A 320 -11.41 4.55 13.77
CA LEU A 320 -12.18 3.44 13.22
C LEU A 320 -13.60 3.95 12.96
N ARG A 321 -13.85 4.31 11.70
CA ARG A 321 -15.06 5.04 11.33
C ARG A 321 -16.14 4.16 10.72
N THR A 322 -17.37 4.65 10.86
CA THR A 322 -18.63 3.99 10.47
C THR A 322 -19.44 4.82 9.48
N GLU A 323 -18.87 5.89 8.94
CA GLU A 323 -19.56 6.93 8.17
C GLU A 323 -19.94 6.51 6.75
N MET A 324 -19.28 5.48 6.21
CA MET A 324 -19.50 5.02 4.84
C MET A 324 -19.15 3.54 4.67
N LEU A 325 -19.91 2.85 3.83
CA LEU A 325 -19.58 1.51 3.37
C LEU A 325 -18.69 1.59 2.12
N TYR A 326 -17.46 1.08 2.22
CA TYR A 326 -16.48 1.18 1.13
C TYR A 326 -16.39 -0.07 0.25
N GLY A 327 -16.63 -1.26 0.83
CA GLY A 327 -16.52 -2.55 0.13
C GLY A 327 -17.87 -3.07 -0.36
N ALA A 328 -17.83 -4.11 -1.19
CA ALA A 328 -19.05 -4.80 -1.62
C ALA A 328 -19.80 -5.39 -0.41
N PRO A 329 -21.14 -5.24 -0.31
CA PRO A 329 -21.94 -5.75 0.81
C PRO A 329 -21.68 -7.23 1.13
N ALA A 330 -21.48 -8.07 0.10
CA ALA A 330 -21.21 -9.50 0.25
C ALA A 330 -19.85 -9.85 0.90
N ASN A 331 -18.99 -8.86 1.17
CA ASN A 331 -17.75 -9.08 1.93
C ASN A 331 -18.01 -9.10 3.44
N TYR A 332 -19.11 -8.51 3.90
CA TYR A 332 -19.41 -8.28 5.29
C TYR A 332 -20.30 -9.41 5.85
N PRO A 333 -19.81 -10.21 6.82
CA PRO A 333 -20.56 -11.36 7.36
C PRO A 333 -21.75 -10.97 8.24
N TRP A 334 -21.82 -9.70 8.66
CA TRP A 334 -22.86 -9.18 9.53
C TRP A 334 -23.39 -7.86 9.00
N SER A 335 -24.57 -7.46 9.46
CA SER A 335 -25.08 -6.11 9.18
C SER A 335 -24.04 -5.06 9.58
N VAL A 336 -23.77 -4.12 8.67
CA VAL A 336 -22.97 -2.91 8.94
C VAL A 336 -23.82 -1.82 9.60
N LEU A 337 -25.13 -2.02 9.66
CA LEU A 337 -26.08 -1.17 10.39
C LEU A 337 -26.38 -1.79 11.75
N ALA A 338 -26.38 -0.96 12.78
CA ALA A 338 -26.86 -1.32 14.10
C ALA A 338 -28.39 -1.41 14.11
N GLY A 339 -28.92 -2.38 14.86
CA GLY A 339 -30.35 -2.55 15.02
C GLY A 339 -30.69 -3.68 15.98
N PRO A 340 -31.98 -3.84 16.33
CA PRO A 340 -32.44 -4.78 17.35
C PRO A 340 -32.25 -6.25 16.97
N ALA A 341 -31.97 -6.57 15.71
CA ALA A 341 -31.65 -7.93 15.26
C ALA A 341 -30.34 -8.48 15.85
N TRP A 342 -29.48 -7.61 16.36
CA TRP A 342 -28.31 -7.96 17.15
C TRP A 342 -28.38 -7.28 18.51
N ARG A 343 -27.88 -7.98 19.54
CA ARG A 343 -27.63 -7.39 20.85
C ARG A 343 -26.29 -7.88 21.37
N MET A 344 -25.41 -6.94 21.70
CA MET A 344 -24.16 -7.27 22.36
C MET A 344 -24.45 -8.00 23.68
N PRO A 345 -23.86 -9.18 23.92
CA PRO A 345 -24.01 -9.89 25.19
C PRO A 345 -23.45 -9.09 26.37
N PRO A 346 -23.84 -9.43 27.61
CA PRO A 346 -23.28 -8.82 28.82
C PRO A 346 -21.76 -8.99 28.94
N ASP A 347 -21.21 -10.06 28.37
CA ASP A 347 -19.78 -10.29 28.21
C ASP A 347 -19.38 -10.23 26.73
N PRO A 348 -18.98 -9.05 26.22
CA PRO A 348 -18.56 -8.90 24.83
C PRO A 348 -17.24 -9.60 24.49
N LEU A 349 -16.39 -9.88 25.49
CA LEU A 349 -15.12 -10.57 25.25
C LEU A 349 -15.32 -12.06 24.95
N GLY A 350 -16.47 -12.64 25.32
CA GLY A 350 -16.82 -14.02 24.98
C GLY A 350 -17.45 -14.22 23.59
N VAL A 351 -17.51 -13.18 22.74
CA VAL A 351 -18.12 -13.25 21.39
C VAL A 351 -17.28 -12.57 20.31
N LEU A 352 -15.96 -12.56 20.46
CA LEU A 352 -15.06 -11.92 19.50
C LEU A 352 -15.13 -12.54 18.09
N ASP A 353 -15.61 -13.78 17.98
CA ASP A 353 -15.86 -14.50 16.72
C ASP A 353 -17.14 -14.07 15.99
N LYS A 354 -17.96 -13.20 16.61
CA LYS A 354 -19.29 -12.80 16.12
C LYS A 354 -19.42 -11.29 15.90
N VAL A 355 -18.32 -10.54 15.97
CA VAL A 355 -18.30 -9.07 15.90
C VAL A 355 -17.21 -8.60 14.94
N TYR A 356 -17.37 -7.41 14.37
CA TYR A 356 -16.26 -6.73 13.71
C TYR A 356 -15.18 -6.44 14.74
N LEU A 357 -13.93 -6.76 14.42
CA LEU A 357 -12.88 -6.85 15.43
C LEU A 357 -11.63 -6.10 14.99
N SER A 358 -11.20 -5.16 15.83
CA SER A 358 -9.90 -4.49 15.69
C SER A 358 -9.02 -4.81 16.88
N VAL A 359 -7.80 -5.28 16.63
CA VAL A 359 -6.82 -5.68 17.66
C VAL A 359 -5.51 -4.91 17.42
N PHE A 360 -5.07 -4.19 18.45
CA PHE A 360 -3.84 -3.41 18.42
C PHE A 360 -2.85 -3.92 19.46
N LEU A 361 -1.78 -4.58 19.02
CA LEU A 361 -0.74 -5.12 19.87
C LEU A 361 0.50 -4.22 19.84
N ASN A 362 1.06 -3.93 21.02
CA ASN A 362 2.35 -3.24 21.17
C ASN A 362 2.41 -1.90 20.41
N THR A 363 1.35 -1.10 20.48
CA THR A 363 1.32 0.23 19.85
C THR A 363 2.15 1.22 20.67
N THR A 364 3.00 2.02 20.01
CA THR A 364 3.77 3.08 20.68
C THR A 364 3.37 4.45 20.14
N VAL A 365 3.24 5.43 21.03
CA VAL A 365 2.87 6.80 20.69
C VAL A 365 4.01 7.77 21.03
N ASP A 366 4.59 8.38 20.00
CA ASP A 366 5.42 9.57 20.12
C ASP A 366 4.65 10.78 19.61
N SER A 367 4.23 11.66 20.51
CA SER A 367 3.46 12.85 20.15
C SER A 367 4.04 14.10 20.80
N PHE A 368 3.89 15.24 20.13
CA PHE A 368 4.23 16.55 20.66
C PHE A 368 3.45 16.90 21.94
N ARG A 369 2.25 16.31 22.13
CA ARG A 369 1.39 16.47 23.31
C ARG A 369 1.06 15.13 23.96
N ALA A 370 0.46 15.17 25.15
CA ALA A 370 -0.26 14.01 25.66
C ALA A 370 -1.57 13.88 24.88
N GLU A 371 -1.71 12.85 24.05
CA GLU A 371 -2.94 12.66 23.28
C GLU A 371 -4.13 12.35 24.19
N PRO A 372 -5.31 12.95 23.96
CA PRO A 372 -6.51 12.64 24.74
C PRO A 372 -6.87 11.16 24.65
N TYR A 373 -6.68 10.54 23.49
CA TYR A 373 -6.77 9.09 23.29
C TYR A 373 -6.05 8.65 22.02
N VAL A 374 -5.68 7.38 21.93
CA VAL A 374 -5.01 6.81 20.75
C VAL A 374 -6.04 6.41 19.70
N PHE A 375 -6.99 5.56 20.09
CA PHE A 375 -7.96 4.94 19.20
C PHE A 375 -9.37 5.44 19.45
N ALA A 376 -10.13 5.69 18.38
CA ALA A 376 -11.56 5.96 18.43
C ALA A 376 -12.31 4.83 17.72
N LEU A 377 -13.19 4.13 18.43
CA LEU A 377 -14.20 3.24 17.83
C LEU A 377 -15.50 4.04 17.75
N ARG A 378 -15.91 4.43 16.54
CA ARG A 378 -17.08 5.30 16.36
C ARG A 378 -18.38 4.50 16.49
N PRO A 379 -19.48 5.08 16.96
CA PRO A 379 -20.75 4.37 16.96
C PRO A 379 -21.19 3.96 15.55
N GLN A 380 -21.70 2.73 15.41
CA GLN A 380 -22.39 2.30 14.19
C GLN A 380 -23.69 3.09 14.00
N GLY A 381 -24.06 3.39 12.76
CA GLY A 381 -25.36 4.01 12.44
C GLY A 381 -26.47 2.99 12.23
N THR A 382 -27.71 3.47 12.11
CA THR A 382 -28.93 2.65 11.97
C THR A 382 -29.47 2.58 10.55
N GLY A 383 -28.96 3.39 9.63
CA GLY A 383 -29.45 3.43 8.26
C GLY A 383 -28.44 3.99 7.27
N PHE A 384 -28.75 3.83 5.98
CA PHE A 384 -28.06 4.52 4.90
C PHE A 384 -28.79 5.82 4.56
N ALA A 385 -28.05 6.89 4.28
CA ALA A 385 -28.62 8.07 3.65
C ALA A 385 -29.16 7.69 2.25
N PRO A 386 -30.36 8.16 1.87
CA PRO A 386 -31.02 7.72 0.64
C PRO A 386 -30.14 7.83 -0.61
N GLY A 387 -29.99 6.73 -1.34
CA GLY A 387 -29.24 6.68 -2.60
C GLY A 387 -27.71 6.78 -2.46
N THR A 388 -27.17 6.60 -1.25
CA THR A 388 -25.74 6.70 -0.98
C THR A 388 -25.23 5.54 -0.13
N ASP A 389 -23.91 5.36 -0.09
CA ASP A 389 -23.24 4.41 0.82
C ASP A 389 -22.93 5.03 2.20
N HIS A 390 -23.39 6.27 2.45
CA HIS A 390 -23.19 6.95 3.73
C HIS A 390 -24.12 6.40 4.80
N ILE A 391 -23.58 6.18 5.98
CA ILE A 391 -24.31 5.67 7.13
C ILE A 391 -24.67 6.82 8.07
N VAL A 392 -25.91 6.81 8.56
CA VAL A 392 -26.51 7.86 9.40
C VAL A 392 -27.08 7.27 10.70
N GLY A 393 -27.36 8.14 11.68
CA GLY A 393 -27.93 7.76 12.98
C GLY A 393 -26.91 7.22 14.00
N ASN A 394 -25.62 7.43 13.74
CA ASN A 394 -24.53 7.04 14.63
C ASN A 394 -24.56 7.77 15.98
N ASP A 395 -24.99 9.03 16.00
CA ASP A 395 -25.17 9.86 17.20
C ASP A 395 -26.26 9.37 18.16
N GLN A 396 -27.19 8.54 17.67
CA GLN A 396 -28.38 8.11 18.41
C GLN A 396 -28.41 6.60 18.68
N THR A 397 -27.40 5.85 18.22
CA THR A 397 -27.40 4.39 18.29
C THR A 397 -27.00 3.89 19.68
N PRO A 398 -27.85 3.07 20.35
CA PRO A 398 -27.48 2.43 21.60
C PRO A 398 -26.27 1.52 21.43
N ARG A 399 -25.29 1.62 22.33
CA ARG A 399 -24.09 0.77 22.33
C ARG A 399 -24.41 -0.74 22.30
N ALA A 400 -25.52 -1.15 22.92
CA ALA A 400 -25.98 -2.54 22.90
C ALA A 400 -26.34 -3.09 21.51
N TRP A 401 -26.65 -2.23 20.53
CA TRP A 401 -26.96 -2.65 19.15
C TRP A 401 -25.75 -2.66 18.24
N GLN A 402 -24.63 -2.09 18.69
CA GLN A 402 -23.39 -2.07 17.92
C GLN A 402 -22.74 -3.46 17.90
N ARG A 403 -22.16 -3.81 16.76
CA ARG A 403 -21.54 -5.12 16.51
C ARG A 403 -20.05 -5.01 16.17
N ALA A 404 -19.34 -4.16 16.90
CA ALA A 404 -17.90 -4.06 16.80
C ALA A 404 -17.25 -3.99 18.17
N VAL A 405 -16.05 -4.55 18.25
CA VAL A 405 -15.18 -4.53 19.42
C VAL A 405 -13.78 -4.10 18.99
N SER A 406 -13.13 -3.27 19.80
CA SER A 406 -11.73 -2.87 19.61
C SER A 406 -10.92 -3.17 20.87
N ILE A 407 -9.81 -3.88 20.72
CA ILE A 407 -8.94 -4.31 21.82
C ILE A 407 -7.54 -3.78 21.57
N ALA A 408 -6.93 -3.19 22.60
CA ALA A 408 -5.54 -2.79 22.59
C ALA A 408 -4.79 -3.50 23.73
N ILE A 409 -3.63 -4.07 23.42
CA ILE A 409 -2.75 -4.75 24.36
C ILE A 409 -1.37 -4.09 24.28
N HIS A 410 -0.85 -3.65 25.42
CA HIS A 410 0.43 -2.97 25.59
C HIS A 410 0.60 -1.72 24.72
N THR A 411 -0.40 -0.83 24.74
CA THR A 411 -0.22 0.51 24.16
C THR A 411 0.59 1.37 25.12
N THR A 412 1.63 2.05 24.64
CA THR A 412 2.53 2.89 25.45
C THR A 412 2.80 4.24 24.78
N GLY A 413 3.31 5.21 25.55
CA GLY A 413 3.71 6.53 25.03
C GLY A 413 2.94 7.71 25.64
N ARG A 414 2.95 8.85 24.95
CA ARG A 414 2.39 10.12 25.45
C ARG A 414 0.88 10.22 25.21
N MET A 415 0.08 9.66 26.12
CA MET A 415 -1.39 9.65 26.03
C MET A 415 -2.07 9.69 27.41
N ALA A 416 -3.31 10.17 27.46
CA ALA A 416 -4.13 10.17 28.68
C ALA A 416 -4.91 8.85 28.86
N ARG A 417 -5.36 8.24 27.77
CA ARG A 417 -6.08 6.95 27.74
C ARG A 417 -5.86 6.28 26.38
N VAL A 418 -6.12 4.99 26.29
CA VAL A 418 -5.95 4.24 25.04
C VAL A 418 -7.14 4.44 24.09
N TYR A 419 -8.37 4.44 24.59
CA TYR A 419 -9.59 4.56 23.77
C TYR A 419 -10.47 5.77 24.09
N SER A 420 -11.28 6.19 23.10
CA SER A 420 -12.49 7.00 23.34
C SER A 420 -13.59 6.20 24.08
N ARG A 421 -14.69 6.86 24.45
CA ARG A 421 -15.76 6.26 25.29
C ARG A 421 -16.94 5.67 24.50
N ASP A 422 -16.89 5.71 23.17
CA ASP A 422 -18.10 5.64 22.34
C ASP A 422 -18.51 4.21 21.93
N GLY A 423 -17.56 3.26 21.94
CA GLY A 423 -17.78 1.88 21.48
C GLY A 423 -17.40 0.80 22.51
N TRP A 424 -17.49 -0.47 22.11
CA TRP A 424 -16.98 -1.59 22.91
C TRP A 424 -15.47 -1.70 22.81
N THR A 425 -14.79 -1.05 23.73
CA THR A 425 -13.33 -0.93 23.74
C THR A 425 -12.72 -1.53 25.00
N TYR A 426 -11.56 -2.16 24.87
CA TYR A 426 -10.85 -2.81 25.96
C TYR A 426 -9.34 -2.52 25.89
N THR A 427 -8.74 -2.20 27.03
CA THR A 427 -7.30 -1.98 27.18
C THR A 427 -6.74 -3.03 28.11
N ASP A 428 -5.74 -3.77 27.66
CA ASP A 428 -5.10 -4.87 28.37
C ASP A 428 -6.10 -5.83 29.05
N PRO A 429 -7.16 -6.30 28.35
CA PRO A 429 -8.13 -7.20 28.95
C PRO A 429 -7.49 -8.56 29.23
N HIS A 430 -7.97 -9.22 30.28
CA HIS A 430 -7.70 -10.65 30.45
C HIS A 430 -8.53 -11.45 29.44
N LEU A 431 -7.88 -11.94 28.39
CA LEU A 431 -8.54 -12.77 27.38
C LEU A 431 -8.80 -14.18 27.93
N PRO A 432 -10.02 -14.72 27.81
CA PRO A 432 -10.25 -16.11 28.15
C PRO A 432 -9.50 -17.03 27.15
N PRO A 433 -9.12 -18.26 27.55
CA PRO A 433 -8.26 -19.12 26.74
C PRO A 433 -8.75 -19.34 25.30
N GLN A 434 -10.06 -19.50 25.11
CA GLN A 434 -10.66 -19.71 23.80
C GLN A 434 -10.57 -18.51 22.85
N ASP A 435 -10.31 -17.31 23.37
CA ASP A 435 -10.25 -16.05 22.61
C ASP A 435 -8.82 -15.54 22.41
N GLN A 436 -7.80 -16.30 22.87
CA GLN A 436 -6.38 -15.94 22.68
C GLN A 436 -5.95 -15.93 21.20
N TRP A 437 -6.72 -16.56 20.31
CA TRP A 437 -6.47 -16.56 18.86
C TRP A 437 -6.34 -15.15 18.28
N ILE A 438 -6.92 -14.14 18.91
CA ILE A 438 -6.83 -12.74 18.43
C ILE A 438 -5.41 -12.18 18.51
N THR A 439 -4.55 -12.78 19.32
CA THR A 439 -3.13 -12.40 19.46
C THR A 439 -2.21 -13.17 18.50
N ASP A 440 -2.70 -14.27 17.93
CA ASP A 440 -2.01 -15.01 16.88
C ASP A 440 -2.41 -14.43 15.51
N ARG A 441 -1.42 -13.90 14.80
CA ARG A 441 -1.60 -13.27 13.49
C ARG A 441 -2.30 -14.19 12.50
N ASP A 442 -1.84 -15.43 12.37
CA ASP A 442 -2.30 -16.34 11.33
C ASP A 442 -3.70 -16.87 11.65
N ALA A 443 -3.99 -17.14 12.92
CA ALA A 443 -5.32 -17.51 13.38
C ALA A 443 -6.33 -16.37 13.15
N PHE A 444 -5.96 -15.13 13.48
CA PHE A 444 -6.80 -13.96 13.23
C PHE A 444 -7.11 -13.78 11.73
N ILE A 445 -6.09 -13.88 10.87
CA ILE A 445 -6.26 -13.76 9.43
C ILE A 445 -7.17 -14.86 8.88
N ARG A 446 -6.97 -16.12 9.32
CA ARG A 446 -7.82 -17.25 8.91
C ARG A 446 -9.27 -17.04 9.34
N HIS A 447 -9.51 -16.51 10.54
CA HIS A 447 -10.84 -16.19 11.03
C HIS A 447 -11.50 -15.14 10.13
N ALA A 448 -10.85 -13.98 9.93
CA ALA A 448 -11.39 -12.89 9.13
C ALA A 448 -11.71 -13.34 7.69
N LEU A 449 -10.76 -13.97 7.01
CA LEU A 449 -10.97 -14.42 5.62
C LEU A 449 -12.01 -15.54 5.50
N GLY A 450 -12.13 -16.39 6.53
CA GLY A 450 -13.11 -17.47 6.58
C GLY A 450 -14.56 -16.98 6.64
N LEU A 451 -14.79 -15.71 6.99
CA LEU A 451 -16.11 -15.09 7.10
C LEU A 451 -16.57 -14.38 5.82
N ILE A 452 -15.67 -14.10 4.87
CA ILE A 452 -16.02 -13.41 3.62
C ILE A 452 -17.05 -14.23 2.82
N GLY A 453 -18.23 -13.65 2.57
CA GLY A 453 -19.32 -14.30 1.80
C GLY A 453 -20.27 -15.18 2.59
N ARG A 454 -20.21 -15.16 3.92
CA ARG A 454 -21.19 -15.84 4.77
C ARG A 454 -22.45 -15.03 4.99
#